data_AF-A0A2D6ZM65-F1
#
_entry.id   AF-A0A2D6ZM65-F1
#
_cell.length_a   1.000
_cell.length_b   1.000
_cell.length_c   1.000
_cell.angle_alpha   90.00
_cell.angle_beta   90.00
_cell.angle_gamma   90.00
#
_symmetry.space_group_name_H-M   'P 1'
#
loop_
_entity.id
_entity.type
_entity.pdbx_description
1 polymer ?
#
loop_
_entity_poly.entity_id
_entity_poly.type
_entity_poly.pdbx_seq_one_letter_code
_entity_poly.pdbx_strand_id
1 'polypeptide(L)'
;MTKAKLADIVAHCNRTLKPDTFEDWPGAVNGLQVENRGSVTHIAAAVDATPATVKKTAASGADLLVVHHGLFWSKTHPWTDNRYKLIRLLLDNNIAVYSSHLPLDAHPK
;
A
#
# COMPACT_ATOMS: atom_id res chain seq x y z
N MET A 1 12.70 18.30 3.43
CA MET A 1 11.48 17.63 3.95
C MET A 1 11.91 16.65 5.02
N THR A 2 11.14 16.55 6.11
CA THR A 2 11.39 15.57 7.17
C THR A 2 11.18 14.15 6.62
N LYS A 3 12.09 13.24 6.94
CA LYS A 3 12.11 11.87 6.44
C LYS A 3 11.71 10.93 7.58
N ALA A 4 10.56 10.27 7.47
CA ALA A 4 10.12 9.25 8.42
C ALA A 4 10.59 7.86 7.96
N LYS A 5 10.76 6.92 8.90
CA LYS A 5 11.01 5.52 8.52
C LYS A 5 9.69 4.87 8.10
N LEU A 6 9.72 4.09 7.02
CA LEU A 6 8.55 3.33 6.58
C LEU A 6 7.99 2.45 7.69
N ALA A 7 8.88 1.75 8.41
CA ALA A 7 8.52 0.88 9.53
C ALA A 7 7.76 1.62 10.65
N ASP A 8 8.11 2.86 10.95
CA ASP A 8 7.44 3.64 12.00
C ASP A 8 6.00 4.01 11.60
N ILE A 9 5.80 4.35 10.31
CA ILE A 9 4.47 4.62 9.74
C ILE A 9 3.62 3.35 9.74
N VAL A 10 4.17 2.24 9.25
CA VAL A 10 3.47 0.94 9.24
C VAL A 10 3.08 0.53 10.66
N ALA A 11 4.00 0.66 11.62
CA ALA A 11 3.71 0.36 13.01
C ALA A 11 2.63 1.29 13.59
N HIS A 12 2.62 2.57 13.21
CA HIS A 12 1.54 3.49 13.59
C HIS A 12 0.19 3.05 13.01
N CYS A 13 0.11 2.78 11.70
CA CYS A 13 -1.11 2.34 11.05
C CYS A 13 -1.63 1.01 11.63
N ASN A 14 -0.76 0.04 11.86
CA ASN A 14 -1.13 -1.25 12.46
C ASN A 14 -1.65 -1.10 13.90
N ARG A 15 -1.07 -0.19 14.70
CA ARG A 15 -1.59 0.10 16.05
C ARG A 15 -2.95 0.78 16.02
N THR A 16 -3.17 1.68 15.07
CA THR A 16 -4.41 2.45 14.93
C THR A 16 -5.54 1.58 14.39
N LEU A 17 -5.29 0.85 13.31
CA LEU A 17 -6.31 0.13 12.55
C LEU A 17 -6.46 -1.34 12.98
N LYS A 18 -5.46 -1.90 13.68
CA LYS A 18 -5.47 -3.26 14.21
C LYS A 18 -5.90 -4.31 13.17
N PRO A 19 -5.21 -4.38 12.02
CA PRO A 19 -5.64 -5.25 10.92
C PRO A 19 -5.75 -6.72 11.32
N ASP A 20 -4.93 -7.19 12.26
CA ASP A 20 -4.94 -8.57 12.76
C ASP A 20 -6.20 -8.94 13.55
N THR A 21 -7.06 -7.98 13.90
CA THR A 21 -8.33 -8.24 14.60
C THR A 21 -9.52 -8.42 13.64
N PHE A 22 -9.28 -8.44 12.33
CA PHE A 22 -10.33 -8.57 11.31
C PHE A 22 -10.14 -9.85 10.50
N GLU A 23 -11.25 -10.56 10.29
CA GLU A 23 -11.37 -11.50 9.19
C GLU A 23 -11.85 -10.72 7.95
N ASP A 24 -11.01 -10.64 6.93
CA ASP A 24 -11.29 -9.91 5.70
C ASP A 24 -11.78 -10.86 4.59
N TRP A 25 -12.15 -10.32 3.44
CA TRP A 25 -12.50 -11.10 2.25
C TRP A 25 -11.39 -12.11 1.92
N PRO A 26 -11.72 -13.35 1.51
CA PRO A 26 -10.71 -14.36 1.19
C PRO A 26 -9.67 -13.85 0.17
N GLY A 27 -8.41 -13.77 0.60
CA GLY A 27 -7.28 -13.31 -0.21
C GLY A 27 -6.98 -11.81 -0.14
N ALA A 28 -7.79 -11.02 0.57
CA ALA A 28 -7.46 -9.64 0.93
C ALA A 28 -6.30 -9.62 1.94
N VAL A 29 -5.40 -8.64 1.79
CA VAL A 29 -4.25 -8.47 2.70
C VAL A 29 -4.23 -7.03 3.19
N ASN A 30 -4.31 -6.86 4.51
CA ASN A 30 -4.13 -5.57 5.18
C ASN A 30 -2.67 -5.38 5.60
N GLY A 31 -2.24 -4.12 5.73
CA GLY A 31 -0.88 -3.75 6.12
C GLY A 31 0.04 -3.40 4.95
N LEU A 32 1.35 -3.49 5.19
CA LEU A 32 2.38 -3.22 4.18
C LEU A 32 2.40 -4.33 3.12
N GLN A 33 2.28 -3.95 1.86
CA GLN A 33 2.19 -4.87 0.72
C GLN A 33 3.41 -4.83 -0.19
N VAL A 34 4.05 -3.67 -0.32
CA VAL A 34 5.29 -3.47 -1.07
C VAL A 34 6.16 -2.50 -0.29
N GLU A 35 7.44 -2.84 -0.12
CA GLU A 35 8.41 -1.98 0.53
C GLU A 35 9.04 -0.97 -0.44
N ASN A 36 9.52 0.14 0.09
CA ASN A 36 10.48 1.02 -0.59
C ASN A 36 11.86 0.91 0.09
N ARG A 37 12.78 1.85 -0.17
CA ARG A 37 14.10 1.96 0.48
C ARG A 37 14.08 2.24 2.00
N GLY A 38 12.95 2.08 2.68
CA GLY A 38 12.80 2.16 4.13
C GLY A 38 12.46 3.55 4.66
N SER A 39 12.14 4.51 3.79
CA SER A 39 11.90 5.89 4.17
C SER A 39 10.79 6.55 3.39
N VAL A 40 10.06 7.44 4.05
CA VAL A 40 8.92 8.14 3.49
C VAL A 40 9.11 9.65 3.67
N THR A 41 8.93 10.38 2.58
CA THR A 41 8.99 11.84 2.52
C THR A 41 7.67 12.45 2.09
N HIS A 42 6.84 11.70 1.35
CA HIS A 42 5.55 12.18 0.86
C HIS A 42 4.60 11.00 0.66
N ILE A 43 3.42 11.11 1.27
CA ILE A 43 2.36 10.10 1.22
C ILE A 43 1.30 10.52 0.20
N ALA A 44 0.92 9.60 -0.69
CA ALA A 44 -0.27 9.72 -1.51
C ALA A 44 -1.35 8.76 -0.98
N ALA A 45 -2.62 9.16 -1.12
CA ALA A 45 -3.77 8.31 -0.79
C ALA A 45 -4.64 8.09 -2.04
N ALA A 46 -5.18 6.88 -2.18
CA ALA A 46 -6.15 6.54 -3.22
C ALA A 46 -7.11 5.43 -2.73
N VAL A 47 -8.19 5.18 -3.47
CA VAL A 47 -9.05 4.02 -3.18
C VAL A 47 -8.35 2.74 -3.63
N ASP A 48 -7.94 2.65 -4.91
CA ASP A 48 -7.41 1.42 -5.51
C ASP A 48 -5.92 1.48 -5.86
N ALA A 49 -5.20 0.37 -5.63
CA ALA A 49 -3.84 0.16 -6.13
C ALA A 49 -3.85 -0.29 -7.62
N THR A 50 -3.89 0.69 -8.53
CA THR A 50 -3.91 0.47 -9.99
C THR A 50 -2.66 1.08 -10.64
N PRO A 51 -2.30 0.69 -11.87
CA PRO A 51 -1.25 1.36 -12.61
C PRO A 51 -1.47 2.88 -12.76
N ALA A 52 -2.73 3.33 -12.83
CA ALA A 52 -3.04 4.75 -12.93
C ALA A 52 -2.77 5.51 -11.63
N THR A 53 -3.12 4.93 -10.47
CA THR A 53 -2.84 5.55 -9.17
C THR A 53 -1.34 5.56 -8.88
N VAL A 54 -0.64 4.46 -9.17
CA VAL A 54 0.83 4.42 -9.03
C VAL A 54 1.54 5.46 -9.89
N LYS A 55 1.11 5.66 -11.15
CA LYS A 55 1.67 6.72 -12.02
C LYS A 55 1.45 8.11 -11.43
N LYS A 56 0.28 8.38 -10.84
CA LYS A 56 -0.02 9.66 -10.18
C LYS A 56 0.83 9.86 -8.92
N THR A 57 1.01 8.81 -8.11
CA THR A 57 1.91 8.81 -6.95
C THR A 57 3.35 9.14 -7.34
N ALA A 58 3.86 8.49 -8.39
CA ALA A 58 5.19 8.79 -8.92
C ALA A 58 5.30 10.24 -9.41
N ALA A 59 4.30 10.71 -10.17
CA ALA A 59 4.27 12.09 -10.68
C ALA A 59 4.20 13.15 -9.58
N SER A 60 3.58 12.84 -8.42
CA SER A 60 3.56 13.75 -7.25
C SER A 60 4.82 13.67 -6.39
N GLY A 61 5.77 12.78 -6.73
CA GLY A 61 6.97 12.53 -5.92
C GLY A 61 6.68 11.85 -4.58
N ALA A 62 5.55 11.16 -4.45
CA ALA A 62 5.22 10.39 -3.26
C ALA A 62 5.94 9.03 -3.27
N ASP A 63 6.41 8.61 -2.10
CA ASP A 63 7.18 7.38 -1.89
C ASP A 63 6.46 6.35 -0.99
N LEU A 64 5.25 6.69 -0.52
CA LEU A 64 4.28 5.77 0.07
C LEU A 64 2.89 6.03 -0.53
N LEU A 65 2.27 4.97 -1.07
CA LEU A 65 0.88 4.95 -1.48
C LEU A 65 0.04 4.21 -0.42
N VAL A 66 -0.87 4.92 0.22
CA VAL A 66 -1.89 4.36 1.13
C VAL A 66 -3.18 4.12 0.34
N VAL A 67 -3.69 2.91 0.39
CA VAL A 67 -4.91 2.50 -0.35
C VAL A 67 -5.90 1.79 0.54
N HIS A 68 -7.17 1.86 0.15
CA HIS A 68 -8.21 1.03 0.73
C HIS A 68 -8.18 -0.37 0.11
N HIS A 69 -8.19 -0.41 -1.23
CA HIS A 69 -8.09 -1.63 -2.02
C HIS A 69 -6.67 -1.90 -2.51
N GLY A 70 -5.99 -2.81 -1.82
CA GLY A 70 -4.60 -3.17 -2.11
C GLY A 70 -4.41 -4.08 -3.31
N LEU A 71 -3.21 -4.68 -3.39
CA LEU A 71 -2.75 -5.53 -4.50
C LEU A 71 -3.25 -6.98 -4.41
N PHE A 72 -3.70 -7.42 -3.24
CA PHE A 72 -4.03 -8.82 -2.95
C PHE A 72 -5.53 -8.97 -2.75
N TRP A 73 -6.14 -9.80 -3.60
CA TRP A 73 -7.58 -10.14 -3.59
C TRP A 73 -7.87 -11.58 -4.02
N SER A 74 -6.86 -12.26 -4.58
CA SER A 74 -6.93 -13.61 -5.14
C SER A 74 -5.51 -14.12 -5.34
N LYS A 75 -5.35 -15.33 -5.89
CA LYS A 75 -4.03 -15.92 -6.18
C LYS A 75 -3.14 -14.92 -6.93
N THR A 76 -1.98 -14.62 -6.37
CA THR A 76 -1.04 -13.59 -6.86
C THR A 76 0.14 -14.12 -7.67
N HIS A 77 0.33 -15.44 -7.70
CA HIS A 77 1.39 -16.09 -8.47
C HIS A 77 0.82 -16.86 -9.67
N PRO A 78 1.47 -16.79 -10.85
CA PRO A 78 2.74 -16.11 -11.14
C PRO A 78 2.62 -14.59 -11.40
N TRP A 79 3.76 -13.87 -11.36
CA TRP A 79 3.86 -12.44 -11.65
C TRP A 79 4.17 -12.18 -13.13
N THR A 80 3.20 -12.41 -14.01
CA THR A 80 3.30 -12.13 -15.45
C THR A 80 2.39 -10.96 -15.85
N ASP A 81 2.53 -10.51 -17.11
CA ASP A 81 1.63 -9.55 -17.75
C ASP A 81 1.39 -8.28 -16.93
N ASN A 82 0.13 -7.97 -16.61
CA ASN A 82 -0.24 -6.76 -15.89
C ASN A 82 0.29 -6.74 -14.46
N ARG A 83 0.45 -7.89 -13.79
CA ARG A 83 1.03 -7.95 -12.44
C ARG A 83 2.50 -7.60 -12.48
N TYR A 84 3.24 -8.14 -13.45
CA TYR A 84 4.65 -7.78 -13.68
C TYR A 84 4.81 -6.27 -13.95
N LYS A 85 3.98 -5.72 -14.85
CA LYS A 85 4.02 -4.29 -15.16
C LYS A 85 3.74 -3.42 -13.93
N LEU A 86 2.79 -3.82 -13.09
CA LEU A 86 2.42 -3.10 -11.87
C LEU A 86 3.54 -3.14 -10.82
N ILE A 87 4.06 -4.33 -10.48
CA ILE A 87 5.14 -4.43 -9.49
C ILE A 87 6.40 -3.71 -9.97
N ARG A 88 6.74 -3.83 -11.26
CA ARG A 88 7.87 -3.11 -11.84
C ARG A 88 7.70 -1.59 -11.72
N LEU A 89 6.51 -1.07 -12.00
CA LEU A 89 6.23 0.36 -11.88
C LEU A 89 6.43 0.87 -10.44
N LEU A 90 5.99 0.10 -9.44
CA LEU A 90 6.21 0.42 -8.02
C LEU A 90 7.70 0.44 -7.66
N LEU A 91 8.43 -0.60 -8.06
CA LEU A 91 9.85 -0.76 -7.76
C LEU A 91 10.72 0.28 -8.47
N ASP A 92 10.49 0.53 -9.76
CA ASP A 92 11.24 1.50 -10.56
C ASP A 92 11.09 2.94 -10.00
N ASN A 93 9.98 3.22 -9.31
CA ASN A 93 9.71 4.52 -8.67
C ASN A 93 9.96 4.52 -7.15
N ASN A 94 10.43 3.42 -6.56
CA ASN A 94 10.67 3.30 -5.11
C ASN A 94 9.42 3.67 -4.27
N ILE A 95 8.26 3.16 -4.66
CA ILE A 95 6.98 3.43 -3.98
C ILE A 95 6.59 2.24 -3.11
N ALA A 96 6.40 2.50 -1.81
CA ALA A 96 5.81 1.53 -0.90
C ALA A 96 4.28 1.54 -1.03
N VAL A 97 3.62 0.43 -0.70
CA VAL A 97 2.15 0.34 -0.66
C VAL A 97 1.71 -0.16 0.71
N TYR A 98 0.84 0.59 1.37
CA TYR A 98 0.14 0.15 2.57
C TYR A 98 -1.37 0.10 2.27
N SER A 99 -2.02 -1.00 2.62
CA SER A 99 -3.47 -1.19 2.41
C SER A 99 -4.20 -1.35 3.73
N SER A 100 -5.40 -0.77 3.83
CA SER A 100 -6.35 -1.13 4.89
C SER A 100 -7.77 -1.12 4.35
N HIS A 101 -8.36 -2.31 4.27
CA HIS A 101 -9.71 -2.57 3.77
C HIS A 101 -10.72 -2.53 4.93
N LEU A 102 -11.29 -3.66 5.36
CA LEU A 102 -12.29 -3.69 6.45
C LEU A 102 -11.82 -3.05 7.77
N PRO A 103 -10.54 -3.13 8.18
CA PRO A 103 -10.09 -2.43 9.37
C PRO A 103 -10.22 -0.90 9.26
N LEU A 104 -10.16 -0.35 8.04
CA LEU A 104 -10.38 1.07 7.81
C LEU A 104 -11.87 1.41 7.81
N ASP A 105 -12.72 0.59 7.18
CA ASP A 105 -14.18 0.82 7.17
C ASP A 105 -14.79 0.80 8.56
N ALA A 106 -14.29 -0.09 9.43
CA ALA A 106 -14.74 -0.21 10.81
C ALA A 106 -14.15 0.85 11.75
N HIS A 107 -13.17 1.64 11.29
CA HIS A 107 -12.51 2.62 12.14
C HIS A 107 -13.47 3.80 12.40
N PRO A 108 -13.66 4.24 13.66
CA PRO A 108 -14.71 5.21 14.02
C PRO A 108 -14.40 6.66 13.62
N LYS A 109 -13.25 6.91 12.97
CA LYS A 109 -12.74 8.24 12.62
C LYS A 109 -12.00 8.20 11.30
#